data_AF-A0AAV0VKV8-F1
#
_entry.id   AF-A0AAV0VKV8-F1
#
_cell.length_a   1.000
_cell.length_b   1.000
_cell.length_c   1.000
_cell.angle_alpha   90.00
_cell.angle_beta   90.00
_cell.angle_gamma   90.00
#
_symmetry.space_group_name_H-M   'P 1'
#
loop_
_entity.id
_entity.type
_entity.pdbx_description
1 polymer ?
#
loop_
_entity_poly.entity_id
_entity_poly.type
_entity_poly.pdbx_seq_one_letter_code
_entity_poly.pdbx_strand_id
1 'polypeptide(L)'
;MSALLFLLTIEPLGNLLRSHEEYGVCLTEDHTATSLFFADDSTLLGSSIVNLQAQLGLVDEYCQGSGARLNLTKSVLLSLNRHHVCPFMPEVKILGPTDSVKYLGIPFSQSLVDERILEDLDQRFYEGFKSWYRRARTLRGRLLVAKTMVLSRLWHYTQHVVIPRTVVRRWQSMLNRFVLSRNHERNSKIIQLIPSEFLYQRRSDGGLGIPNLDAHLKR
;
A
#
# COMPACT_ATOMS: atom_id res chain seq x y z
N MET A 1 0.40 22.13 -12.69
CA MET A 1 0.97 23.33 -12.05
C MET A 1 0.79 23.29 -10.53
N SER A 2 -0.41 23.04 -9.99
CA SER A 2 -0.63 22.97 -8.52
C SER A 2 0.28 21.97 -7.76
N ALA A 3 0.43 20.73 -8.25
CA ALA A 3 1.27 19.73 -7.58
C ALA A 3 2.76 20.12 -7.49
N LEU A 4 3.31 20.73 -8.54
CA LEU A 4 4.71 21.18 -8.54
C LEU A 4 4.91 22.36 -7.58
N LEU A 5 3.95 23.29 -7.55
CA LEU A 5 3.99 24.40 -6.60
C LEU A 5 3.95 23.90 -5.16
N PHE A 6 3.10 22.90 -4.87
CA PHE A 6 3.07 22.27 -3.55
C PHE A 6 4.43 21.66 -3.17
N LEU A 7 5.08 20.94 -4.10
CA LEU A 7 6.43 20.40 -3.86
C LEU A 7 7.44 21.50 -3.54
N LEU A 8 7.42 22.61 -4.30
CA LEU A 8 8.31 23.75 -4.03
C LEU A 8 8.03 24.39 -2.66
N THR A 9 6.77 24.39 -2.21
CA THR A 9 6.43 24.94 -0.89
C THR A 9 6.87 24.04 0.26
N ILE A 10 6.77 22.71 0.14
CA ILE A 10 7.10 21.77 1.23
C ILE A 10 8.60 21.42 1.30
N GLU A 11 9.34 21.61 0.22
CA GLU A 11 10.78 21.30 0.17
C GLU A 11 11.62 22.05 1.25
N PRO A 12 11.38 23.34 1.56
CA PRO A 12 12.00 24.01 2.71
C PRO A 12 11.80 23.27 4.04
N LEU A 13 10.61 22.73 4.31
CA LEU A 13 10.37 21.92 5.51
C LEU A 13 11.22 20.64 5.49
N GLY A 14 11.28 19.97 4.34
CA GLY A 14 12.14 18.79 4.16
C GLY A 14 13.62 19.11 4.42
N ASN A 15 14.11 20.26 3.94
CA ASN A 15 15.48 20.72 4.20
C ASN A 15 15.71 21.03 5.69
N LEU A 16 14.77 21.71 6.35
CA LEU A 16 14.85 22.03 7.78
C LEU A 16 14.91 20.77 8.65
N LEU A 17 14.12 19.75 8.32
CA LEU A 17 14.14 18.48 9.03
C LEU A 17 15.42 17.68 8.75
N ARG A 18 15.94 17.73 7.51
CA ARG A 18 17.20 17.07 7.15
C ARG A 18 18.43 17.76 7.73
N SER A 19 18.40 19.05 8.04
CA SER A 19 19.52 19.71 8.70
C SER A 19 19.66 19.32 10.18
N HIS A 20 18.63 18.70 10.77
CA HIS A 20 18.60 18.23 12.15
C HIS A 20 18.55 16.70 12.21
N GLU A 21 19.57 16.05 11.64
CA GLU A 21 19.66 14.59 11.59
C GLU A 21 19.71 13.95 12.99
N GLU A 22 20.16 14.68 14.01
CA GLU A 22 20.20 14.22 15.41
C GLU A 22 18.84 13.81 15.96
N TYR A 23 17.74 14.34 15.39
CA TYR A 23 16.40 13.95 15.78
C TYR A 23 15.88 12.73 15.02
N GLY A 24 16.50 12.39 13.88
CA GLY A 24 16.06 11.32 12.99
C GLY A 24 16.29 9.91 13.52
N VAL A 25 16.00 8.93 12.66
CA VAL A 25 16.28 7.51 12.87
C VAL A 25 17.41 7.08 11.94
N CYS A 26 18.51 6.59 12.51
CA CYS A 26 19.63 6.02 11.76
C CYS A 26 19.17 4.70 11.10
N LEU A 27 19.18 4.65 9.77
CA LEU A 27 18.82 3.47 8.98
C LEU A 27 20.07 2.65 8.59
N THR A 28 21.15 3.35 8.25
CA THR A 28 22.49 2.79 7.96
C THR A 28 23.54 3.74 8.54
N GLU A 29 24.81 3.30 8.63
CA GLU A 29 25.90 4.13 9.18
C GLU A 29 25.96 5.54 8.58
N ASP A 30 25.69 5.68 7.28
CA ASP A 30 25.74 6.96 6.57
C ASP A 30 24.37 7.59 6.25
N HIS A 31 23.26 7.01 6.76
CA HIS A 31 21.92 7.50 6.40
C HIS A 31 20.97 7.56 7.58
N THR A 32 20.59 8.79 7.91
CA THR A 32 19.57 9.10 8.90
C THR A 32 18.30 9.60 8.22
N ALA A 33 17.18 8.94 8.48
CA ALA A 33 15.88 9.35 7.98
C ALA A 33 15.15 10.19 9.02
N THR A 34 14.78 11.42 8.66
CA THR A 34 14.07 12.36 9.54
C THR A 34 12.59 12.48 9.21
N SER A 35 12.23 12.37 7.93
CA SER A 35 10.86 12.52 7.46
C SER A 35 10.63 11.88 6.09
N LEU A 36 9.36 11.56 5.80
CA LEU A 36 8.87 11.07 4.52
C LEU A 36 7.68 11.92 4.09
N PHE A 37 7.66 12.34 2.82
CA PHE A 37 6.61 13.17 2.25
C PHE A 37 5.98 12.50 1.03
N PHE A 38 4.65 12.44 1.00
CA PHE A 38 3.88 12.03 -0.16
C PHE A 38 2.67 12.95 -0.32
N ALA A 39 2.82 13.98 -1.17
CA ALA A 39 1.88 15.08 -1.23
C ALA A 39 1.64 15.67 0.18
N ASP A 40 0.39 15.77 0.64
CA ASP A 40 0.03 16.27 1.96
C ASP A 40 0.29 15.27 3.10
N ASP A 41 0.39 13.97 2.80
CA ASP A 41 0.74 12.96 3.78
C ASP A 41 2.21 13.08 4.17
N SER A 42 2.46 13.54 5.40
CA SER A 42 3.80 13.70 5.97
C SER A 42 4.00 12.73 7.13
N THR A 43 5.18 12.12 7.22
CA THR A 43 5.55 11.21 8.31
C THR A 43 6.88 11.64 8.89
N LEU A 44 6.90 11.94 10.19
CA LEU A 44 8.11 12.25 10.92
C LEU A 44 8.71 10.95 11.50
N LEU A 45 10.03 10.85 11.45
CA LEU A 45 10.80 9.73 11.96
C LEU A 45 11.72 10.26 13.06
N GLY A 46 11.38 9.95 14.30
CA GLY A 46 12.13 10.34 15.48
C GLY A 46 12.77 9.14 16.17
N SER A 47 14.03 9.25 16.58
CA SER A 47 14.71 8.20 17.38
C SER A 47 14.20 8.09 18.81
N SER A 48 13.53 9.13 19.33
CA SER A 48 12.88 9.16 20.62
C SER A 48 11.66 10.07 20.60
N ILE A 49 10.81 10.00 21.63
CA ILE A 49 9.68 10.93 21.78
C ILE A 49 10.14 12.39 21.90
N VAL A 50 11.28 12.61 22.58
CA VAL A 50 11.85 13.95 22.77
C VAL A 50 12.29 14.52 21.44
N ASN A 51 12.94 13.69 20.61
CA ASN A 51 13.38 14.09 19.28
C ASN A 51 12.19 14.33 18.35
N LEU A 52 11.12 13.53 18.45
CA LEU A 52 9.90 13.77 17.70
C LEU A 52 9.22 15.10 18.11
N GLN A 53 9.21 15.42 19.40
CA GLN A 53 8.72 16.72 19.89
C GLN A 53 9.55 17.88 19.38
N ALA A 54 10.88 17.74 19.32
CA ALA A 54 11.76 18.74 18.72
C ALA A 54 11.45 18.92 17.21
N GLN A 55 11.25 17.83 16.47
CA GLN A 55 10.83 17.89 15.06
C GLN A 55 9.46 18.57 14.88
N LEU A 56 8.51 18.33 15.78
CA LEU A 56 7.21 19.03 15.76
C LEU A 56 7.37 20.54 15.97
N GLY A 57 8.35 20.98 16.78
CA GLY A 57 8.72 22.39 16.90
C GLY A 57 9.21 22.99 15.57
N LEU A 58 10.05 22.27 14.83
CA LEU A 58 10.51 22.68 13.50
C LEU A 58 9.35 22.77 12.49
N VAL A 59 8.41 21.81 12.57
CA VAL A 59 7.20 21.83 11.73
C VAL A 59 6.33 23.04 12.06
N ASP A 60 6.20 23.40 13.35
CA ASP A 60 5.43 24.58 13.76
C ASP A 60 6.07 25.88 13.26
N GLU A 61 7.40 26.02 13.38
CA GLU A 61 8.14 27.17 12.83
C GLU A 61 7.89 27.34 11.32
N TYR A 62 7.98 26.24 10.57
CA TYR A 62 7.65 26.25 9.15
C TYR A 62 6.18 26.63 8.91
N CYS A 63 5.23 26.08 9.68
CA CYS A 63 3.80 26.39 9.56
C CYS A 63 3.51 27.87 9.81
N GLN A 64 4.18 28.49 10.80
CA GLN A 64 4.07 29.92 11.07
C GLN A 64 4.57 30.78 9.90
N GLY A 65 5.68 30.37 9.27
CA GLY A 65 6.24 31.09 8.12
C GLY A 65 5.49 30.87 6.80
N SER A 66 4.94 29.67 6.58
CA SER A 66 4.32 29.29 5.31
C SER A 66 2.79 29.42 5.29
N GLY A 67 2.16 29.58 6.46
CA GLY A 67 0.71 29.50 6.63
C GLY A 67 0.14 28.08 6.52
N ALA A 68 0.99 27.04 6.52
CA ALA A 68 0.55 25.66 6.57
C ALA A 68 -0.01 25.32 7.97
N ARG A 69 -0.76 24.21 8.09
CA ARG A 69 -1.29 23.75 9.37
C ARG A 69 -1.20 22.25 9.50
N LEU A 70 -0.48 21.79 10.53
CA LEU A 70 -0.44 20.37 10.89
C LEU A 70 -1.78 19.93 11.48
N ASN A 71 -2.28 18.77 11.03
CA ASN A 71 -3.50 18.18 11.55
C ASN A 71 -3.20 17.07 12.55
N LEU A 72 -2.97 17.44 13.81
CA LEU A 72 -2.67 16.50 14.89
C LEU A 72 -3.82 15.50 15.13
N THR A 73 -5.08 15.91 14.95
CA THR A 73 -6.25 15.03 15.14
C THR A 73 -6.33 13.87 14.14
N LYS A 74 -5.74 14.04 12.95
CA LYS A 74 -5.59 12.96 11.95
C LYS A 74 -4.25 12.23 12.06
N SER A 75 -3.31 12.79 12.82
CA SER A 75 -1.98 12.23 12.99
C SER A 75 -2.02 11.07 13.98
N VAL A 76 -1.18 10.08 13.75
CA VAL A 76 -1.03 8.93 14.62
C VAL A 76 0.43 8.75 14.99
N LEU A 77 0.68 8.31 16.23
CA LEU A 77 2.00 7.94 16.71
C LEU A 77 2.10 6.42 16.78
N LEU A 78 3.15 5.87 16.17
CA LEU A 78 3.41 4.45 16.11
C LEU A 78 4.90 4.17 16.37
N SER A 79 5.18 3.18 17.21
CA SER A 79 6.53 2.70 17.47
C SER A 79 6.98 1.75 16.36
N LEU A 80 8.15 2.00 15.78
CA LEU A 80 8.79 1.07 14.85
C LEU A 80 9.38 -0.16 15.57
N ASN A 81 9.69 -0.04 16.86
CA ASN A 81 10.21 -1.16 17.65
C ASN A 81 9.05 -1.99 18.19
N ARG A 82 8.94 -3.24 17.73
CA ARG A 82 7.90 -4.21 18.12
C ARG A 82 7.74 -4.48 19.63
N HIS A 83 8.75 -4.18 20.44
CA HIS A 83 8.73 -4.40 21.89
C HIS A 83 8.46 -3.14 22.70
N HIS A 84 8.33 -1.99 22.05
CA HIS A 84 8.26 -0.70 22.73
C HIS A 84 6.90 -0.03 22.51
N VAL A 85 6.16 0.24 23.57
CA VAL A 85 4.93 1.02 23.51
C VAL A 85 5.27 2.51 23.51
N CYS A 86 4.66 3.28 22.61
CA CYS A 86 4.89 4.72 22.57
C CYS A 86 4.44 5.39 23.88
N PRO A 87 5.25 6.30 24.44
CA PRO A 87 4.84 7.11 25.58
C PRO A 87 3.71 8.08 25.19
N PHE A 88 2.99 8.57 26.19
CA PHE A 88 1.91 9.52 25.98
C PHE A 88 2.41 10.81 25.30
N MET A 89 1.69 11.25 24.27
CA MET A 89 1.91 12.53 23.59
C MET A 89 0.57 13.25 23.50
N PRO A 90 0.49 14.54 23.92
CA PRO A 90 -0.75 15.30 23.82
C PRO A 90 -1.25 15.39 22.38
N GLU A 91 -2.57 15.40 22.20
CA GLU A 91 -3.27 15.71 20.94
C GLU A 91 -3.07 14.73 19.77
N VAL A 92 -2.21 13.73 19.91
CA VAL A 92 -1.95 12.70 18.89
C VAL A 92 -2.46 11.34 19.34
N LYS A 93 -3.16 10.64 18.45
CA LYS A 93 -3.62 9.28 18.72
C LYS A 93 -2.43 8.33 18.72
N ILE A 94 -2.23 7.63 19.83
CA ILE A 94 -1.19 6.60 19.96
C ILE A 94 -1.78 5.25 19.55
N LEU A 95 -1.06 4.54 18.70
CA LEU A 95 -1.43 3.18 18.30
C LEU A 95 -0.77 2.17 19.24
N GLY A 96 -1.58 1.23 19.76
CA GLY A 96 -1.08 0.09 20.50
C GLY A 96 -0.45 -0.98 19.59
N PRO A 97 0.15 -2.03 20.17
CA PRO A 97 0.86 -3.07 19.40
C PRO A 97 -0.01 -3.85 18.40
N THR A 98 -1.30 -3.96 18.67
CA THR A 98 -2.29 -4.67 17.84
C THR A 98 -3.06 -3.75 16.91
N ASP A 99 -2.93 -2.43 17.09
CA ASP A 99 -3.57 -1.44 16.25
C ASP A 99 -2.84 -1.33 14.91
N SER A 100 -3.58 -0.97 13.87
CA SER A 100 -3.03 -0.75 12.53
C SER A 100 -3.54 0.56 11.94
N VAL A 101 -2.69 1.22 11.18
CA VAL A 101 -3.02 2.39 10.37
C VAL A 101 -2.75 2.09 8.91
N LYS A 102 -3.49 2.71 7.98
CA LYS A 102 -3.19 2.63 6.56
C LYS A 102 -2.23 3.76 6.19
N TYR A 103 -1.03 3.42 5.72
CA TYR A 103 -0.08 4.35 5.15
C TYR A 103 -0.01 4.12 3.63
N LEU A 104 -0.32 5.15 2.84
CA LEU A 104 -0.38 5.07 1.36
C LEU A 104 -1.25 3.90 0.84
N GLY A 105 -2.30 3.55 1.60
CA GLY A 105 -3.22 2.46 1.26
C GLY A 105 -2.78 1.06 1.70
N ILE A 106 -1.60 0.93 2.32
CA ILE A 106 -1.06 -0.32 2.86
C ILE A 106 -1.25 -0.33 4.38
N PRO A 107 -1.87 -1.38 4.96
CA PRO A 107 -1.93 -1.56 6.41
C PRO A 107 -0.52 -1.66 7.01
N PHE A 108 -0.28 -0.90 8.08
CA PHE A 108 0.96 -0.82 8.81
C PHE A 108 0.68 -0.94 10.31
N SER A 109 1.42 -1.80 11.01
CA SER A 109 1.33 -1.97 12.46
C SER A 109 2.66 -2.39 13.05
N GLN A 110 2.75 -2.32 14.37
CA GLN A 110 3.93 -2.70 15.15
C GLN A 110 4.17 -4.22 15.15
N SER A 111 3.12 -5.02 15.03
CA SER A 111 3.17 -6.49 14.90
C SER A 111 3.09 -6.93 13.44
N LEU A 112 3.39 -8.21 13.15
CA LEU A 112 3.33 -8.78 11.79
C LEU A 112 1.97 -8.51 11.12
N VAL A 113 2.00 -7.81 9.98
CA VAL A 113 0.78 -7.35 9.27
C VAL A 113 0.44 -8.24 8.07
N ASP A 114 1.26 -9.24 7.77
CA ASP A 114 1.18 -10.00 6.52
C ASP A 114 -0.22 -10.58 6.29
N GLU A 115 -0.82 -11.19 7.31
CA GLU A 115 -2.18 -11.74 7.21
C GLU A 115 -3.22 -10.65 6.92
N ARG A 116 -3.16 -9.52 7.63
CA ARG A 116 -4.10 -8.39 7.42
C ARG A 116 -3.91 -7.73 6.06
N ILE A 117 -2.67 -7.62 5.57
CA ILE A 117 -2.38 -7.12 4.23
C ILE A 117 -2.95 -8.09 3.18
N LEU A 118 -2.76 -9.39 3.37
CA LEU A 118 -3.30 -10.42 2.48
C LEU A 118 -4.84 -10.43 2.50
N GLU A 119 -5.47 -10.20 3.64
CA GLU A 119 -6.93 -10.06 3.78
C GLU A 119 -7.46 -8.80 3.09
N ASP A 120 -6.85 -7.62 3.30
CA ASP A 120 -7.22 -6.37 2.62
C ASP A 120 -7.06 -6.52 1.10
N LEU A 121 -5.98 -7.18 0.65
CA LEU A 121 -5.78 -7.52 -0.75
C LEU A 121 -6.87 -8.42 -1.29
N ASP A 122 -7.18 -9.53 -0.61
CA ASP A 122 -8.21 -10.47 -1.04
C ASP A 122 -9.58 -9.79 -1.17
N GLN A 123 -9.91 -8.93 -0.21
CA GLN A 123 -11.13 -8.13 -0.23
C GLN A 123 -11.15 -7.18 -1.43
N ARG A 124 -10.06 -6.44 -1.69
CA ARG A 124 -9.97 -5.51 -2.84
C ARG A 124 -10.02 -6.23 -4.19
N PHE A 125 -9.43 -7.41 -4.29
CA PHE A 125 -9.56 -8.27 -5.48
C PHE A 125 -11.01 -8.60 -5.73
N TYR A 126 -11.69 -9.11 -4.70
CA TYR A 126 -13.09 -9.49 -4.77
C TYR A 126 -14.01 -8.31 -5.13
N GLU A 127 -13.87 -7.18 -4.45
CA GLU A 127 -14.65 -5.97 -4.71
C GLU A 127 -14.38 -5.40 -6.10
N GLY A 128 -13.13 -5.47 -6.56
CA GLY A 128 -12.75 -5.13 -7.92
C GLY A 128 -13.52 -5.96 -8.94
N PHE A 129 -13.48 -7.29 -8.81
CA PHE A 129 -14.23 -8.17 -9.72
C PHE A 129 -15.73 -7.90 -9.66
N LYS A 130 -16.32 -7.73 -8.46
CA LYS A 130 -17.74 -7.40 -8.28
C LYS A 130 -18.13 -6.09 -8.97
N SER A 131 -17.29 -5.05 -8.85
CA SER A 131 -17.54 -3.73 -9.43
C SER A 131 -17.45 -3.76 -10.96
N TRP A 132 -16.44 -4.42 -11.50
CA TRP A 132 -16.20 -4.49 -12.94
C TRP A 132 -17.02 -5.57 -13.65
N TYR A 133 -17.55 -6.54 -12.92
CA TYR A 133 -18.40 -7.62 -13.43
C TYR A 133 -19.55 -7.11 -14.31
N ARG A 134 -20.22 -6.03 -13.87
CA ARG A 134 -21.36 -5.45 -14.61
C ARG A 134 -20.93 -4.78 -15.91
N ARG A 135 -19.71 -4.22 -15.96
CA ARG A 135 -19.18 -3.45 -17.09
C ARG A 135 -18.47 -4.33 -18.12
N ALA A 136 -17.82 -5.40 -17.68
CA ALA A 136 -17.04 -6.30 -18.53
C ALA A 136 -17.89 -7.44 -19.12
N ARG A 137 -18.77 -7.10 -20.09
CA ARG A 137 -19.69 -8.09 -20.70
C ARG A 137 -19.01 -9.05 -21.68
N THR A 138 -17.98 -8.59 -22.40
CA THR A 138 -17.27 -9.40 -23.40
C THR A 138 -16.02 -10.05 -22.80
N LEU A 139 -15.60 -11.19 -23.35
CA LEU A 139 -14.35 -11.85 -22.96
C LEU A 139 -13.15 -10.91 -23.07
N ARG A 140 -13.10 -10.08 -24.12
CA ARG A 140 -12.05 -9.06 -24.31
C ARG A 140 -12.08 -8.01 -23.19
N GLY A 141 -13.25 -7.50 -22.83
CA GLY A 141 -13.41 -6.56 -21.72
C GLY A 141 -13.02 -7.16 -20.37
N ARG A 142 -13.37 -8.43 -20.12
CA ARG A 142 -12.97 -9.13 -18.89
C ARG A 142 -11.47 -9.33 -18.81
N LEU A 143 -10.83 -9.68 -19.93
CA LEU A 143 -9.37 -9.79 -20.01
C LEU A 143 -8.68 -8.44 -19.78
N LEU A 144 -9.22 -7.36 -20.34
CA LEU A 144 -8.70 -6.01 -20.13
C LEU A 144 -8.76 -5.62 -18.65
N VAL A 145 -9.94 -5.76 -18.03
CA VAL A 145 -10.13 -5.49 -16.59
C VAL A 145 -9.21 -6.37 -15.74
N ALA A 146 -9.14 -7.66 -16.04
CA ALA A 146 -8.24 -8.59 -15.37
C ALA A 146 -6.80 -8.09 -15.40
N LYS A 147 -6.29 -7.72 -16.58
CA LYS A 147 -4.92 -7.20 -16.74
C LYS A 147 -4.72 -5.89 -15.99
N THR A 148 -5.58 -4.90 -16.20
CA THR A 148 -5.39 -3.55 -15.66
C THR A 148 -5.58 -3.51 -14.14
N MET A 149 -6.55 -4.25 -13.61
CA MET A 149 -6.87 -4.26 -12.18
C MET A 149 -5.92 -5.16 -11.39
N VAL A 150 -5.67 -6.39 -11.86
CA VAL A 150 -4.92 -7.37 -11.06
C VAL A 150 -3.43 -7.05 -11.07
N LEU A 151 -2.85 -6.78 -12.24
CA LEU A 151 -1.41 -6.57 -12.33
C LEU A 151 -0.97 -5.28 -11.64
N SER A 152 -1.74 -4.20 -11.77
CA SER A 152 -1.42 -2.93 -11.10
C SER A 152 -1.43 -3.07 -9.57
N ARG A 153 -2.37 -3.86 -9.02
CA ARG A 153 -2.48 -4.09 -7.58
C ARG A 153 -1.40 -5.03 -7.06
N LEU A 154 -1.16 -6.16 -7.74
CA LEU A 154 -0.07 -7.06 -7.35
C LEU A 154 1.27 -6.34 -7.38
N TRP A 155 1.52 -5.52 -8.40
CA TRP A 155 2.75 -4.74 -8.49
C TRP A 155 2.97 -3.85 -7.27
N HIS A 156 1.93 -3.13 -6.82
CA HIS A 156 2.06 -2.23 -5.68
C HIS A 156 2.34 -2.95 -4.36
N TYR A 157 1.68 -4.10 -4.11
CA TYR A 157 1.78 -4.78 -2.81
C TYR A 157 2.92 -5.81 -2.72
N THR A 158 3.35 -6.40 -3.84
CA THR A 158 4.45 -7.39 -3.84
C THR A 158 5.78 -6.84 -3.35
N GLN A 159 5.95 -5.52 -3.35
CA GLN A 159 7.15 -4.88 -2.80
C GLN A 159 7.20 -4.95 -1.28
N HIS A 160 6.07 -5.19 -0.61
CA HIS A 160 5.94 -5.09 0.85
C HIS A 160 5.64 -6.42 1.53
N VAL A 161 5.06 -7.40 0.82
CA VAL A 161 4.68 -8.70 1.39
C VAL A 161 4.96 -9.84 0.42
N VAL A 162 5.53 -10.93 0.95
CA VAL A 162 5.64 -12.20 0.23
C VAL A 162 4.29 -12.90 0.23
N ILE A 163 3.66 -13.02 -0.94
CA ILE A 163 2.34 -13.63 -1.05
C ILE A 163 2.48 -15.17 -1.10
N PRO A 164 1.87 -15.91 -0.15
CA PRO A 164 1.93 -17.37 -0.15
C PRO A 164 1.32 -17.97 -1.42
N ARG A 165 1.93 -19.04 -1.96
CA ARG A 165 1.44 -19.71 -3.18
C ARG A 165 -0.02 -20.16 -3.10
N THR A 166 -0.50 -20.49 -1.90
CA THR A 166 -1.90 -20.85 -1.64
C THR A 166 -2.85 -19.69 -1.99
N VAL A 167 -2.50 -18.47 -1.60
CA VAL A 167 -3.25 -17.25 -1.92
C VAL A 167 -3.19 -16.93 -3.41
N VAL A 168 -2.00 -17.04 -4.02
CA VAL A 168 -1.83 -16.85 -5.47
C VAL A 168 -2.73 -17.80 -6.27
N ARG A 169 -2.77 -19.08 -5.90
CA ARG A 169 -3.64 -20.08 -6.54
C ARG A 169 -5.12 -19.73 -6.38
N ARG A 170 -5.53 -19.24 -5.21
CA ARG A 170 -6.90 -18.78 -4.96
C ARG A 170 -7.27 -17.62 -5.88
N TRP A 171 -6.42 -16.59 -5.97
CA TRP A 171 -6.64 -15.44 -6.85
C TRP A 171 -6.61 -15.81 -8.33
N GLN A 172 -5.70 -16.70 -8.75
CA GLN A 172 -5.66 -17.21 -10.12
C GLN A 172 -6.97 -17.93 -10.47
N SER A 173 -7.49 -18.76 -9.55
CA SER A 173 -8.77 -19.44 -9.74
C SER A 173 -9.92 -18.44 -9.88
N MET A 174 -9.98 -17.41 -9.02
CA MET A 174 -10.97 -16.33 -9.14
C MET A 174 -10.86 -15.57 -10.47
N LEU A 175 -9.63 -15.27 -10.91
CA LEU A 175 -9.36 -14.60 -12.18
C LEU A 175 -9.84 -15.42 -13.38
N ASN A 176 -9.51 -16.72 -13.40
CA ASN A 176 -9.95 -17.63 -14.45
C ASN A 176 -11.48 -17.71 -14.49
N ARG A 177 -12.14 -17.84 -13.34
CA ARG A 177 -13.62 -17.84 -13.23
C ARG A 177 -14.25 -16.54 -13.71
N PHE A 178 -13.66 -15.39 -13.34
CA PHE A 178 -14.13 -14.10 -13.78
C PHE A 178 -14.07 -13.99 -15.31
N VAL A 179 -12.93 -14.34 -15.91
CA VAL A 179 -12.69 -14.20 -17.36
C VAL A 179 -13.51 -15.19 -18.17
N LEU A 180 -13.62 -16.45 -17.76
CA LEU A 180 -14.30 -17.50 -18.53
C LEU A 180 -15.82 -17.42 -18.42
N SER A 181 -16.31 -17.36 -17.18
CA SER A 181 -17.70 -17.68 -16.85
C SER A 181 -18.53 -16.48 -16.41
N ARG A 182 -17.96 -15.27 -16.38
CA ARG A 182 -18.62 -14.08 -15.82
C ARG A 182 -19.18 -14.45 -14.44
N ASN A 183 -18.33 -14.97 -13.56
CA ASN A 183 -18.71 -15.23 -12.18
C ASN A 183 -17.70 -14.56 -11.25
N HIS A 184 -18.22 -13.88 -10.23
CA HIS A 184 -17.41 -13.18 -9.23
C HIS A 184 -17.59 -13.76 -7.83
N GLU A 185 -18.45 -14.76 -7.62
CA GLU A 185 -18.72 -15.36 -6.30
C GLU A 185 -17.49 -16.13 -5.77
N ARG A 186 -17.18 -15.94 -4.49
CA ARG A 186 -15.98 -16.52 -3.84
C ARG A 186 -15.95 -18.05 -3.93
N ASN A 187 -17.10 -18.68 -3.67
CA ASN A 187 -17.21 -20.12 -3.49
C ASN A 187 -17.87 -20.84 -4.67
N SER A 188 -18.06 -20.15 -5.81
CA SER A 188 -18.63 -20.78 -7.00
C SER A 188 -17.68 -21.85 -7.54
N LYS A 189 -18.19 -23.08 -7.67
CA LYS A 189 -17.51 -24.15 -8.39
C LYS A 189 -17.83 -24.01 -9.86
N ILE A 190 -16.78 -23.92 -10.69
CA ILE A 190 -16.93 -23.83 -12.14
C ILE A 190 -16.04 -24.89 -12.76
N ILE A 191 -16.62 -25.63 -13.69
CA ILE A 191 -15.89 -26.61 -14.48
C ILE A 191 -15.09 -25.83 -15.53
N GLN A 192 -13.77 -25.79 -15.34
CA GLN A 192 -12.86 -25.23 -16.33
C GLN A 192 -12.67 -26.28 -17.45
N LEU A 193 -13.40 -26.11 -18.55
CA LEU A 193 -13.33 -27.02 -19.70
C LEU A 193 -12.09 -26.79 -20.60
N ILE A 194 -11.48 -25.61 -20.49
CA ILE A 194 -10.29 -25.24 -21.27
C ILE A 194 -9.04 -25.63 -20.47
N PRO A 195 -8.08 -26.36 -21.05
CA PRO A 195 -6.85 -26.69 -20.35
C PRO A 195 -6.11 -25.42 -19.92
N SER A 196 -5.53 -25.45 -18.72
CA SER A 196 -4.88 -24.28 -18.10
C SER A 196 -3.78 -23.67 -18.94
N GLU A 197 -3.09 -24.47 -19.76
CA GLU A 197 -2.00 -24.05 -20.64
C GLU A 197 -2.48 -23.04 -21.70
N PHE A 198 -3.63 -23.32 -22.32
CA PHE A 198 -4.26 -22.41 -23.30
C PHE A 198 -4.82 -21.14 -22.68
N LEU A 199 -5.12 -21.14 -21.37
CA LEU A 199 -5.61 -19.95 -20.69
C LEU A 199 -4.55 -18.84 -20.67
N TYR A 200 -3.29 -19.20 -20.40
CA TYR A 200 -2.20 -18.24 -20.18
C TYR A 200 -1.41 -17.94 -21.46
N GLN A 201 -1.44 -18.85 -22.43
CA GLN A 201 -0.78 -18.68 -23.72
C GLN A 201 -1.25 -17.41 -24.44
N ARG A 202 -0.35 -16.78 -25.21
CA ARG A 202 -0.64 -15.55 -25.95
C ARG A 202 -1.72 -15.80 -26.99
N ARG A 203 -2.46 -14.74 -27.31
CA ARG A 203 -3.49 -14.80 -28.35
C ARG A 203 -2.94 -15.05 -29.75
N SER A 204 -1.72 -14.61 -30.03
CA SER A 204 -1.01 -14.92 -31.27
C SER A 204 -0.83 -16.42 -31.48
N ASP A 205 -0.72 -17.17 -30.39
CA ASP A 205 -0.38 -18.58 -30.40
C ASP A 205 -1.62 -19.46 -30.16
N GLY A 206 -2.83 -18.88 -30.29
CA GLY A 206 -4.10 -19.59 -30.10
C GLY A 206 -4.64 -19.61 -28.66
N GLY A 207 -3.95 -18.99 -27.70
CA GLY A 207 -4.38 -18.92 -26.30
C GLY A 207 -5.32 -17.77 -25.96
N LEU A 208 -5.79 -17.72 -24.71
CA LEU A 208 -6.69 -16.66 -24.21
C LEU A 208 -5.94 -15.41 -23.71
N GLY A 209 -4.70 -15.58 -23.27
CA GLY A 209 -3.82 -14.53 -22.77
C GLY A 209 -4.20 -13.99 -21.39
N ILE A 210 -4.76 -14.84 -20.52
CA ILE A 210 -5.04 -14.52 -19.12
C ILE A 210 -3.71 -14.37 -18.37
N PRO A 211 -3.54 -13.35 -17.51
CA PRO A 211 -2.34 -13.21 -16.70
C PRO A 211 -2.12 -14.43 -15.80
N ASN A 212 -0.90 -14.96 -15.83
CA ASN A 212 -0.43 -15.95 -14.85
C ASN A 212 0.18 -15.19 -13.67
N LEU A 213 -0.50 -15.21 -12.52
CA LEU A 213 -0.08 -14.42 -11.36
C LEU A 213 1.27 -14.88 -10.82
N ASP A 214 1.55 -16.19 -10.74
CA ASP A 214 2.82 -16.71 -10.21
C ASP A 214 4.03 -16.23 -11.03
N ALA A 215 3.86 -16.03 -12.34
CA ALA A 215 4.91 -15.52 -13.22
C ALA A 215 5.14 -14.00 -13.08
N HIS A 216 4.20 -13.26 -12.49
CA HIS A 216 4.25 -11.80 -12.35
C HIS A 216 4.62 -11.31 -10.94
N LEU A 217 4.64 -12.21 -9.95
CA LEU A 217 5.07 -11.88 -8.59
C LEU A 217 6.61 -11.89 -8.56
N LYS A 218 7.22 -10.79 -8.10
CA LYS A 218 8.65 -10.78 -7.75
C LYS A 218 8.84 -11.70 -6.55
N ARG A 219 9.79 -12.63 -6.64
CA ARG A 219 10.23 -13.47 -5.54
C ARG A 219 11.45 -12.86 -4.88
#